data_AF-A0A069D3D5-F1
#
_entry.id   AF-A0A069D3D5-F1
#
_cell.length_a   1.000
_cell.length_b   1.000
_cell.length_c   1.000
_cell.angle_alpha   90.00
_cell.angle_beta   90.00
_cell.angle_gamma   90.00
#
_symmetry.space_group_name_H-M   'P 1'
#
loop_
_entity.id
_entity.type
_entity.pdbx_description
1 polymer ?
#
loop_
_entity_poly.entity_id
_entity_poly.type
_entity_poly.pdbx_seq_one_letter_code
_entity_poly.pdbx_strand_id
1 'polypeptide(L)'
;MIDAKQILSLSDAALAEMQKIAGVGEMPASIALNDELKKVTQMGTESGLSPMMLSYMADIQKNMKFMIGTMNSLHTHVKNRAGEIQNLMQEVSTLK
;
A
#
# COMPACT_ATOMS: atom_id res chain seq x y z
N MET A 1 10.73 -20.36 -30.11
CA MET A 1 9.70 -19.40 -30.52
C MET A 1 9.06 -18.86 -29.25
N ILE A 2 8.78 -17.56 -29.16
CA ILE A 2 8.09 -17.00 -27.98
C ILE A 2 6.62 -17.44 -28.02
N ASP A 3 6.11 -17.96 -26.92
CA ASP A 3 4.68 -18.32 -26.80
C ASP A 3 3.86 -17.08 -26.40
N ALA A 4 3.46 -16.31 -27.41
CA ALA A 4 2.69 -15.07 -27.21
C ALA A 4 1.36 -15.32 -26.49
N LYS A 5 0.69 -16.46 -26.75
CA LYS A 5 -0.60 -16.79 -26.12
C LYS A 5 -0.43 -17.03 -24.62
N GLN A 6 0.61 -17.77 -24.24
CA GLN A 6 0.91 -18.01 -22.83
C GLN A 6 1.25 -16.71 -22.09
N ILE A 7 2.04 -15.83 -22.71
CA ILE A 7 2.40 -14.54 -22.10
C ILE A 7 1.17 -13.66 -21.91
N LEU A 8 0.28 -13.57 -22.89
CA LEU A 8 -0.96 -12.80 -22.79
C LEU A 8 -1.87 -13.35 -21.69
N SER A 9 -2.07 -14.67 -21.63
CA SER A 9 -2.90 -15.29 -20.61
C SER A 9 -2.36 -15.07 -19.18
N LEU A 10 -1.05 -15.13 -18.99
CA LEU A 10 -0.44 -14.85 -17.68
C LEU A 10 -0.49 -13.37 -17.32
N SER A 11 -0.36 -12.49 -18.32
CA SER A 11 -0.49 -11.05 -18.13
C SER A 11 -1.90 -10.66 -17.67
N ASP A 12 -2.94 -11.24 -18.28
CA ASP A 12 -4.33 -11.05 -17.85
C ASP A 12 -4.55 -11.49 -16.40
N ALA A 13 -4.03 -12.66 -16.03
CA ALA A 13 -4.12 -13.17 -14.65
C ALA A 13 -3.42 -12.24 -13.65
N ALA A 14 -2.21 -11.77 -13.98
CA ALA A 14 -1.44 -10.85 -13.14
C ALA A 14 -2.14 -9.48 -12.99
N LEU A 15 -2.76 -8.95 -14.06
CA LEU A 15 -3.56 -7.73 -13.97
C LEU A 15 -4.77 -7.89 -13.05
N ALA A 16 -5.44 -9.04 -13.09
CA ALA A 16 -6.57 -9.33 -12.20
C ALA A 16 -6.14 -9.38 -10.72
N GLU A 17 -4.95 -9.92 -10.42
CA GLU A 17 -4.37 -9.87 -9.07
C GLU A 17 -4.06 -8.44 -8.62
N MET A 18 -3.43 -7.65 -9.51
CA MET A 18 -3.13 -6.24 -9.24
C MET A 18 -4.39 -5.41 -8.98
N GLN A 19 -5.47 -5.65 -9.70
CA GLN A 19 -6.76 -4.98 -9.46
C GLN A 19 -7.34 -5.31 -8.09
N LYS A 20 -7.21 -6.55 -7.61
CA LYS A 20 -7.63 -6.92 -6.24
C LYS A 20 -6.86 -6.13 -5.19
N ILE A 21 -5.55 -5.96 -5.40
CA ILE A 21 -4.71 -5.19 -4.48
C ILE A 21 -5.03 -3.69 -4.56
N ALA A 22 -5.26 -3.15 -5.77
CA ALA A 22 -5.69 -1.76 -5.96
C ALA A 22 -7.04 -1.47 -5.31
N GLY A 23 -7.92 -2.47 -5.24
CA GLY A 23 -9.22 -2.40 -4.56
C GLY A 23 -9.12 -2.31 -3.03
N VAL A 24 -7.97 -2.60 -2.44
CA VAL A 24 -7.71 -2.29 -1.03
C VAL A 24 -7.59 -0.77 -0.94
N GLY A 25 -8.66 -0.08 -0.51
CA GLY A 25 -8.69 1.38 -0.48
C GLY A 25 -7.71 2.01 0.50
N GLU A 26 -7.78 3.34 0.61
CA GLU A 26 -7.03 4.08 1.64
C GLU A 26 -7.46 3.66 3.07
N MET A 27 -6.64 4.03 4.07
CA MET A 27 -6.90 3.74 5.48
C MET A 27 -7.24 5.01 6.28
N PRO A 28 -8.31 5.77 5.95
CA PRO A 28 -8.56 7.10 6.50
C PRO A 28 -8.71 7.12 8.02
N ALA A 29 -9.39 6.11 8.60
CA ALA A 29 -9.52 5.98 10.04
C ALA A 29 -8.17 5.73 10.75
N SER A 30 -7.29 4.94 10.12
CA SER A 30 -5.94 4.70 10.67
C SER A 30 -5.06 5.93 10.55
N ILE A 31 -5.16 6.68 9.46
CA ILE A 31 -4.46 7.97 9.30
C ILE A 31 -4.92 8.95 10.38
N ALA A 32 -6.24 9.12 10.55
CA ALA A 32 -6.81 10.01 11.57
C ALA A 32 -6.40 9.63 13.00
N LEU A 33 -6.45 8.34 13.34
CA LEU A 33 -6.00 7.85 14.65
C LEU A 33 -4.50 8.10 14.86
N ASN A 34 -3.66 7.82 13.85
CA ASN A 34 -2.22 8.07 13.94
C ASN A 34 -1.91 9.58 14.17
N ASP A 35 -2.66 10.46 13.53
CA ASP A 35 -2.51 11.92 13.70
C ASP A 35 -2.96 12.38 15.10
N GLU A 36 -4.02 11.80 15.66
CA GLU A 36 -4.45 12.13 17.01
C GLU A 36 -3.46 11.63 18.07
N LEU A 37 -2.99 10.39 17.92
CA LEU A 37 -1.95 9.84 18.80
C LEU A 37 -0.67 10.68 18.74
N LYS A 38 -0.32 11.23 17.57
CA LYS A 38 0.82 12.14 17.43
C LYS A 38 0.68 13.40 18.29
N LYS A 39 -0.51 14.01 18.32
CA LYS A 39 -0.74 15.22 19.12
C LYS A 39 -0.56 14.91 20.60
N VAL A 40 -1.15 13.80 21.07
CA VAL A 40 -1.06 13.36 22.46
C VAL A 40 0.38 13.06 22.86
N THR A 41 1.15 12.35 22.03
CA THR A 41 2.56 12.06 22.35
C THR A 41 3.44 13.31 22.32
N GLN A 42 3.13 14.30 21.48
CA GLN A 42 3.83 15.59 21.45
C GLN A 42 3.57 16.46 22.67
N MET A 43 2.38 16.36 23.28
CA MET A 43 2.07 17.03 24.55
C MET A 43 2.87 16.45 25.72
N GLY A 44 3.40 15.22 25.60
CA GLY A 44 4.18 14.58 26.64
C GLY A 44 3.42 14.54 27.97
N THR A 45 4.05 14.98 29.06
CA THR A 45 3.43 15.00 30.40
C THR A 45 2.25 15.95 30.52
N GLU A 46 2.10 16.94 29.64
CA GLU A 46 0.96 17.87 29.63
C GLU A 46 -0.35 17.21 29.19
N SER A 47 -0.27 15.99 28.61
CA SER A 47 -1.44 15.19 28.26
C SER A 47 -2.21 14.64 29.47
N GLY A 48 -1.64 14.70 30.68
CA GLY A 48 -2.20 14.07 31.88
C GLY A 48 -2.10 12.53 31.87
N LEU A 49 -1.47 11.93 30.85
CA LEU A 49 -1.25 10.49 30.76
C LEU A 49 0.05 10.08 31.47
N SER A 50 0.08 8.83 31.94
CA SER A 50 1.30 8.26 32.52
C SER A 50 2.40 8.10 31.45
N PRO A 51 3.69 8.17 31.84
CA PRO A 51 4.81 7.91 30.93
C PRO A 51 4.72 6.55 30.21
N MET A 52 4.18 5.52 30.89
CA MET A 52 3.97 4.20 30.30
C MET A 52 2.94 4.24 29.16
N MET A 53 1.84 4.97 29.33
CA MET A 53 0.82 5.12 28.28
C MET A 53 1.35 5.93 27.09
N LEU A 54 2.15 6.97 27.34
CA LEU A 54 2.81 7.73 26.27
C LEU A 54 3.76 6.87 25.45
N SER A 55 4.55 6.01 26.12
CA SER A 55 5.43 5.05 25.45
C SER A 55 4.63 4.06 24.60
N TYR A 56 3.55 3.51 25.15
CA TYR A 56 2.69 2.56 24.43
C TYR A 56 2.02 3.20 23.20
N MET A 57 1.55 4.44 23.31
CA MET A 57 0.99 5.20 22.19
C MET A 57 2.03 5.47 21.10
N ALA A 58 3.29 5.76 21.48
CA ALA A 58 4.38 5.95 20.52
C ALA A 58 4.68 4.66 19.72
N ASP A 59 4.63 3.50 20.37
CA ASP A 59 4.80 2.21 19.70
C ASP A 59 3.64 1.89 18.73
N ILE A 60 2.39 2.16 19.14
CA ILE A 60 1.23 2.06 18.25
C ILE A 60 1.42 2.96 17.03
N GLN A 61 1.77 4.22 17.24
CA GLN A 61 1.99 5.19 16.18
C GLN A 61 3.06 4.72 15.19
N LYS A 62 4.18 4.19 15.69
CA LYS A 62 5.24 3.63 14.86
C LYS A 62 4.71 2.51 13.96
N ASN A 63 3.97 1.56 14.52
CA ASN A 63 3.42 0.43 13.77
C ASN A 63 2.37 0.87 12.74
N MET A 64 1.50 1.81 13.11
CA MET A 64 0.51 2.38 12.19
C MET A 64 1.17 3.12 11.03
N LYS A 65 2.22 3.90 11.28
CA LYS A 65 2.98 4.59 10.23
C LYS A 65 3.61 3.59 9.25
N PHE A 66 4.17 2.48 9.74
CA PHE A 66 4.68 1.43 8.86
C PHE A 66 3.57 0.85 7.99
N MET A 67 2.45 0.47 8.58
CA MET A 67 1.30 -0.10 7.84
C MET A 67 0.77 0.85 6.76
N ILE A 68 0.54 2.13 7.10
CA ILE A 68 0.08 3.16 6.15
C ILE A 68 1.10 3.36 5.03
N GLY A 69 2.39 3.44 5.37
CA GLY A 69 3.48 3.58 4.39
C GLY A 69 3.55 2.39 3.44
N THR A 70 3.45 1.17 3.96
CA THR A 70 3.40 -0.07 3.15
C THR A 70 2.20 -0.05 2.21
N MET A 71 1.02 0.38 2.67
CA MET A 71 -0.17 0.43 1.82
C MET A 71 0.00 1.42 0.66
N ASN A 72 0.50 2.63 0.95
CA ASN A 72 0.76 3.65 -0.08
C ASN A 72 1.82 3.18 -1.09
N SER A 73 2.89 2.55 -0.61
CA SER A 73 3.93 1.95 -1.46
C SER A 73 3.33 0.85 -2.34
N LEU A 74 2.53 -0.05 -1.76
CA LEU A 74 1.88 -1.13 -2.48
C LEU A 74 0.98 -0.60 -3.61
N HIS A 75 0.15 0.41 -3.34
CA HIS A 75 -0.65 1.09 -4.37
C HIS A 75 0.20 1.63 -5.51
N THR A 76 1.29 2.31 -5.18
CA THR A 76 2.21 2.88 -6.18
C THR A 76 2.82 1.77 -7.05
N HIS A 77 3.29 0.70 -6.43
CA HIS A 77 3.89 -0.42 -7.14
C HIS A 77 2.87 -1.17 -8.00
N VAL A 78 1.68 -1.43 -7.49
CA VAL A 78 0.58 -2.08 -8.23
C VAL A 78 0.22 -1.27 -9.47
N LYS A 79 0.05 0.06 -9.33
CA LYS A 79 -0.23 0.93 -10.48
C LYS A 79 0.87 0.87 -11.53
N ASN A 80 2.13 0.95 -11.10
CA ASN A 80 3.28 0.94 -12.00
C ASN A 80 3.43 -0.40 -12.72
N ARG A 81 3.35 -1.52 -11.99
CA ARG A 81 3.46 -2.86 -12.59
C ARG A 81 2.29 -3.17 -13.52
N ALA A 82 1.07 -2.72 -13.19
CA ALA A 82 -0.08 -2.89 -14.08
C ALA A 82 0.13 -2.18 -15.42
N GLY A 83 0.65 -0.95 -15.40
CA GLY A 83 0.99 -0.22 -16.63
C GLY A 83 2.08 -0.90 -17.46
N GLU A 84 3.10 -1.44 -16.83
CA GLU A 84 4.14 -2.20 -17.54
C GLU A 84 3.63 -3.50 -18.16
N ILE A 85 2.76 -4.24 -17.46
CA ILE A 85 2.13 -5.45 -18.01
C ILE A 85 1.24 -5.09 -19.20
N GLN A 86 0.48 -4.00 -19.12
CA GLN A 86 -0.31 -3.51 -20.26
C GLN A 86 0.57 -3.18 -21.47
N ASN A 87 1.71 -2.53 -21.27
CA ASN A 87 2.67 -2.26 -22.34
C ASN A 87 3.25 -3.57 -22.93
N LEU A 88 3.61 -4.53 -22.08
CA LEU A 88 4.08 -5.85 -22.51
C LEU A 88 3.02 -6.56 -23.37
N MET A 89 1.76 -6.57 -22.94
CA MET A 89 0.66 -7.16 -23.70
C MET A 89 0.50 -6.49 -25.06
N GLN A 90 0.63 -5.16 -25.12
CA GLN A 90 0.54 -4.42 -26.37
C GLN A 90 1.66 -4.83 -27.34
N GLU A 91 2.90 -4.92 -26.89
CA GLU A 91 4.02 -5.37 -27.73
C GLU A 91 3.85 -6.82 -28.19
N VAL A 92 3.52 -7.72 -27.25
CA VAL A 92 3.36 -9.16 -27.53
C VAL A 92 2.20 -9.41 -28.49
N SER A 93 1.13 -8.61 -28.45
CA SER A 93 0.01 -8.72 -29.38
C SER A 93 0.38 -8.45 -30.84
N THR A 94 1.50 -7.76 -31.08
CA THR A 94 2.01 -7.49 -32.44
C THR A 94 2.88 -8.62 -33.00
N LEU A 95 3.30 -9.56 -32.15
CA LEU A 95 4.09 -10.72 -32.54
C LEU A 95 3.14 -11.76 -33.17
N LYS A 96 3.29 -11.96 -34.48
CA LYS A 96 2.53 -12.94 -35.28
C LYS A 96 2.83 -14.38 -34.89
#